data_AF-A0A2H6B6R4-F1
#
_entry.id   AF-A0A2H6B6R4-F1
#
_cell.length_a   1.000
_cell.length_b   1.000
_cell.length_c   1.000
_cell.angle_alpha   90.00
_cell.angle_beta   90.00
_cell.angle_gamma   90.00
#
_symmetry.space_group_name_H-M   'P 1'
#
loop_
_entity.id
_entity.type
_entity.pdbx_description
1 polymer ?
#
loop_
_entity_poly.entity_id
_entity_poly.type
_entity_poly.pdbx_seq_one_letter_code
_entity_poly.pdbx_strand_id
1 'polypeptide(L)'
;MPGEPSRRATWEEIALAAPEVVVVMPCGYRVEQAGSEALRMHDALAPLAARVVAVDAAAYFSRPGPRLAEGIELLGHMLHPELVASPGRGRAVEVDLARAGAAPSERR
;
A
#
# COMPACT_ATOMS: atom_id res chain seq x y z
N MET A 1 -10.56 -19.62 11.99
CA MET A 1 -10.62 -20.85 11.16
C MET A 1 -10.25 -20.52 9.71
N PRO A 2 -9.79 -21.50 8.91
CA PRO A 2 -9.65 -21.31 7.47
C PRO A 2 -10.94 -20.78 6.85
N GLY A 3 -10.86 -19.69 6.10
CA GLY A 3 -12.01 -19.05 5.45
C GLY A 3 -12.75 -17.99 6.27
N GLU A 4 -12.39 -17.74 7.52
CA GLU A 4 -12.94 -16.61 8.27
C GLU A 4 -12.42 -15.26 7.75
N PRO A 5 -13.23 -14.19 7.82
CA PRO A 5 -12.77 -12.85 7.48
C PRO A 5 -11.54 -12.45 8.29
N SER A 6 -10.63 -11.73 7.66
CA SER A 6 -9.57 -11.03 8.40
C SER A 6 -10.19 -10.10 9.44
N ARG A 7 -9.58 -10.00 10.63
CA ARG A 7 -9.97 -8.98 11.60
C ARG A 7 -9.77 -7.58 11.00
N ARG A 8 -10.56 -6.62 11.46
CA ARG A 8 -10.30 -5.20 11.22
C ARG A 8 -9.36 -4.69 12.31
N ALA A 9 -8.36 -3.90 11.92
CA ALA A 9 -7.49 -3.19 12.86
C ALA A 9 -7.96 -1.74 13.01
N THR A 10 -7.78 -1.15 14.18
CA THR A 10 -8.01 0.30 14.36
C THR A 10 -6.77 1.09 13.95
N TRP A 11 -6.94 2.39 13.72
CA TRP A 11 -5.81 3.26 13.39
C TRP A 11 -4.85 3.42 14.57
N GLU A 12 -5.34 3.38 15.82
CA GLU A 12 -4.46 3.35 16.99
C GLU A 12 -3.58 2.09 17.02
N GLU A 13 -4.16 0.92 16.73
CA GLU A 13 -3.39 -0.33 16.66
C GLU A 13 -2.30 -0.26 15.58
N ILE A 14 -2.62 0.30 14.42
CA ILE A 14 -1.67 0.47 13.31
C ILE A 14 -0.57 1.47 13.69
N ALA A 15 -0.91 2.58 14.33
CA ALA A 15 0.07 3.58 14.78
C ALA A 15 1.01 3.00 15.85
N LEU A 16 0.49 2.21 16.79
CA LEU A 16 1.29 1.53 17.83
C LEU A 16 2.27 0.51 17.25
N ALA A 17 1.99 -0.06 16.08
CA ALA A 17 2.91 -0.95 15.39
C ALA A 17 4.14 -0.23 14.81
N ALA A 18 4.14 1.11 14.78
CA ALA A 18 5.22 1.96 14.26
C ALA A 18 5.75 1.49 12.88
N PRO A 19 4.89 1.37 11.86
CA PRO A 19 5.28 0.79 10.58
C PRO A 19 6.29 1.70 9.84
N GLU A 20 7.34 1.10 9.29
CA GLU A 20 8.26 1.79 8.38
C GLU A 20 7.69 1.84 6.95
N VAL A 21 6.87 0.85 6.58
CA VAL A 21 6.26 0.70 5.27
C VAL A 21 4.79 0.34 5.41
N VAL A 22 3.92 1.02 4.66
CA VAL A 22 2.49 0.68 4.51
C VAL A 22 2.21 0.35 3.05
N VAL A 23 1.66 -0.84 2.82
CA VAL A 23 1.30 -1.31 1.47
C VAL A 23 -0.22 -1.21 1.28
N VAL A 24 -0.65 -0.33 0.39
CA VAL A 24 -2.06 -0.14 0.02
C VAL A 24 -2.41 -1.11 -1.10
N MET A 25 -3.03 -2.22 -0.72
CA MET A 25 -3.31 -3.38 -1.58
C MET A 25 -4.80 -3.77 -1.59
N PRO A 26 -5.71 -2.90 -2.04
CA PRO A 26 -7.12 -3.25 -2.15
C PRO A 26 -7.35 -4.31 -3.24
N CYS A 27 -7.99 -5.43 -2.90
CA CYS A 27 -8.25 -6.52 -3.84
C CYS A 27 -8.97 -6.04 -5.10
N GLY A 28 -8.47 -6.47 -6.27
CA GLY A 28 -9.09 -6.15 -7.56
C GLY A 28 -8.74 -4.78 -8.13
N TYR A 29 -7.93 -3.97 -7.44
CA TYR A 29 -7.55 -2.64 -7.90
C TYR A 29 -6.23 -2.67 -8.65
N ARG A 30 -6.13 -1.78 -9.65
CA ARG A 30 -4.87 -1.42 -10.33
C ARG A 30 -4.14 -0.33 -9.55
N VAL A 31 -2.88 -0.10 -9.88
CA VAL A 31 -1.99 0.81 -9.14
C VAL A 31 -2.55 2.23 -9.00
N GLU A 32 -3.21 2.78 -10.02
CA GLU A 32 -3.78 4.13 -10.00
C GLU A 32 -4.97 4.23 -9.04
N GLN A 33 -5.82 3.19 -9.02
CA GLN A 33 -6.97 3.12 -8.12
C GLN A 33 -6.51 2.97 -6.68
N ALA A 34 -5.52 2.12 -6.42
CA ALA A 34 -4.94 1.94 -5.10
C ALA A 34 -4.28 3.23 -4.59
N GLY A 35 -3.55 3.95 -5.46
CA GLY A 35 -2.95 5.25 -5.12
C GLY A 35 -4.02 6.29 -4.78
N SER A 36 -5.13 6.31 -5.52
CA SER A 36 -6.26 7.21 -5.22
C SER A 36 -6.92 6.90 -3.87
N GLU A 37 -7.03 5.62 -3.49
CA GLU A 37 -7.49 5.25 -2.14
C GLU A 37 -6.51 5.69 -1.05
N ALA A 38 -5.20 5.52 -1.27
CA ALA A 38 -4.19 5.98 -0.32
C ALA A 38 -4.31 7.50 -0.06
N LEU A 39 -4.52 8.29 -1.12
CA LEU A 39 -4.73 9.74 -1.00
C LEU A 39 -6.03 10.09 -0.25
N ARG A 40 -7.12 9.35 -0.48
CA ARG A 40 -8.36 9.52 0.30
C ARG A 40 -8.20 9.19 1.77
N MET A 41 -7.23 8.34 2.10
CA MET A 41 -6.89 7.94 3.47
C MET A 41 -5.75 8.79 4.06
N HIS A 42 -5.42 9.94 3.46
CA HIS A 42 -4.32 10.82 3.88
C HIS A 42 -4.31 11.06 5.40
N ASP A 43 -5.44 11.47 5.99
CA ASP A 43 -5.49 11.87 7.41
C ASP A 43 -5.18 10.72 8.37
N ALA A 44 -5.37 9.48 7.91
CA ALA A 44 -5.05 8.30 8.69
C ALA A 44 -3.63 7.78 8.43
N LEU A 45 -3.12 7.94 7.21
CA LEU A 45 -1.81 7.43 6.80
C LEU A 45 -0.66 8.42 7.11
N ALA A 46 -0.88 9.72 6.94
CA ALA A 46 0.14 10.74 7.14
C ALA A 46 0.72 10.75 8.58
N PRO A 47 -0.09 10.57 9.66
CA PRO A 47 0.44 10.52 11.02
C PRO A 47 1.36 9.32 11.30
N LEU A 48 1.31 8.26 10.47
CA LEU A 48 2.17 7.08 10.64
C LEU A 48 3.63 7.37 10.29
N ALA A 49 3.92 8.45 9.55
CA ALA A 49 5.24 8.80 9.04
C ALA A 49 5.95 7.63 8.30
N ALA A 50 5.17 6.70 7.78
CA ALA A 50 5.63 5.51 7.08
C ALA A 50 5.77 5.78 5.58
N ARG A 51 6.63 5.02 4.90
CA ARG A 51 6.63 4.97 3.44
C ARG A 51 5.36 4.29 2.93
N VAL A 52 4.53 5.01 2.19
CA VAL A 52 3.25 4.48 1.67
C VAL A 52 3.40 4.08 0.21
N VAL A 53 3.11 2.82 -0.10
CA VAL A 53 3.24 2.26 -1.44
C VAL A 53 1.91 1.63 -1.87
N ALA A 54 1.35 2.09 -2.98
CA ALA A 54 0.17 1.51 -3.59
C ALA A 54 0.56 0.49 -4.67
N VAL A 55 -0.15 -0.63 -4.73
CA VAL A 55 0.20 -1.76 -5.61
C VAL A 55 -0.96 -2.22 -6.48
N ASP A 56 -0.64 -2.84 -7.62
CA ASP A 56 -1.60 -3.53 -8.48
C ASP A 56 -1.98 -4.91 -7.90
N ALA A 57 -2.85 -4.88 -6.88
CA ALA A 57 -3.35 -6.07 -6.19
C ALA A 57 -4.02 -7.06 -7.15
N ALA A 58 -4.73 -6.54 -8.15
CA ALA A 58 -5.45 -7.34 -9.13
C ALA A 58 -4.54 -8.28 -9.93
N ALA A 59 -3.34 -7.82 -10.28
CA ALA A 59 -2.41 -8.58 -11.10
C ALA A 59 -1.48 -9.51 -10.30
N TYR A 60 -1.06 -9.10 -9.10
CA TYR A 60 0.08 -9.68 -8.40
C TYR A 60 -0.24 -10.37 -7.07
N PHE A 61 -1.42 -10.13 -6.47
CA PHE A 61 -1.70 -10.59 -5.10
C PHE A 61 -3.04 -11.32 -4.93
N SER A 62 -4.09 -10.92 -5.64
CA SER A 62 -5.44 -11.45 -5.42
C SER A 62 -5.79 -12.68 -6.26
N ARG A 63 -4.98 -13.04 -7.27
CA ARG A 63 -5.28 -14.16 -8.19
C ARG A 63 -4.19 -15.23 -8.08
N PRO A 64 -4.56 -16.51 -7.88
CA PRO A 64 -3.58 -17.59 -7.95
C PRO A 64 -3.05 -17.71 -9.39
N GLY A 65 -1.74 -17.61 -9.56
CA GLY A 65 -1.10 -17.66 -10.87
C GLY A 65 0.40 -17.36 -10.83
N PRO A 66 1.12 -17.47 -11.96
CA PRO A 66 2.58 -17.34 -12.02
C PRO A 66 3.08 -15.96 -11.56
N ARG A 67 2.27 -14.92 -11.74
CA ARG A 67 2.60 -13.55 -11.31
C ARG A 67 2.62 -13.35 -9.79
N LEU A 68 2.19 -14.34 -9.00
CA LEU A 68 2.31 -14.29 -7.56
C LEU A 68 3.79 -14.25 -7.12
N ALA A 69 4.67 -14.95 -7.82
CA ALA A 69 6.11 -14.89 -7.56
C ALA A 69 6.63 -13.46 -7.75
N GLU A 70 6.21 -12.78 -8.82
CA GLU A 70 6.53 -11.38 -9.06
C GLU A 70 5.96 -10.44 -7.98
N GLY A 71 4.78 -10.75 -7.42
CA GLY A 71 4.21 -10.02 -6.29
C GLY A 71 5.03 -10.19 -5.01
N ILE A 72 5.56 -11.39 -4.76
CA ILE A 72 6.46 -11.66 -3.63
C ILE A 72 7.79 -10.91 -3.81
N GLU A 73 8.37 -10.92 -5.01
CA GLU A 73 9.59 -10.14 -5.32
C GLU A 73 9.35 -8.64 -5.12
N LEU A 74 8.18 -8.14 -5.53
CA LEU A 74 7.77 -6.75 -5.31
C LEU A 74 7.69 -6.39 -3.83
N LEU A 75 7.07 -7.24 -2.99
CA LEU A 75 7.08 -7.05 -1.54
C LEU A 75 8.51 -7.12 -0.97
N GLY A 76 9.32 -8.05 -1.44
CA GLY A 76 10.73 -8.17 -1.06
C GLY A 76 11.49 -6.87 -1.31
N HIS A 77 11.32 -6.26 -2.49
CA HIS A 77 11.93 -4.97 -2.83
C HIS A 77 11.38 -3.81 -1.97
N MET A 78 10.09 -3.83 -1.62
CA MET A 78 9.50 -2.82 -0.74
C MET A 78 9.98 -2.92 0.71
N LEU A 79 10.34 -4.10 1.19
CA LEU A 79 10.79 -4.27 2.57
C LEU A 79 12.32 -4.16 2.68
N HIS A 80 13.03 -4.63 1.66
CA HIS A 80 14.49 -4.72 1.64
C HIS A 80 15.05 -4.31 0.26
N PRO A 81 14.95 -3.02 -0.13
CA PRO A 81 15.37 -2.54 -1.45
C PRO A 81 16.87 -2.76 -1.73
N GLU A 82 17.69 -2.90 -0.70
CA GLU A 82 19.11 -3.22 -0.75
C GLU A 82 19.41 -4.70 -1.00
N LEU A 83 18.45 -5.59 -0.72
CA LEU A 83 18.61 -7.04 -0.88
C LEU A 83 17.87 -7.57 -2.12
N VAL A 84 16.76 -6.93 -2.50
CA VAL A 84 15.90 -7.38 -3.60
C VAL A 84 15.83 -6.29 -4.66
N ALA A 85 16.21 -6.65 -5.89
CA ALA A 85 16.17 -5.73 -7.03
C ALA A 85 14.73 -5.30 -7.37
N SER A 86 14.59 -4.10 -7.93
CA SER A 86 13.28 -3.60 -8.36
C SER A 86 12.72 -4.47 -9.51
N PRO A 87 11.49 -5.00 -9.40
CA PRO A 87 10.90 -5.87 -10.42
C PRO A 87 10.38 -5.10 -11.66
N GLY A 88 10.64 -3.79 -11.76
CA GLY A 88 10.28 -2.95 -12.90
C GLY A 88 9.10 -2.00 -12.64
N ARG A 89 8.81 -1.14 -13.63
CA ARG A 89 7.84 -0.03 -13.53
C ARG A 89 6.38 -0.50 -13.61
N GLY A 90 5.46 0.30 -13.08
CA GLY A 90 4.01 0.14 -13.27
C GLY A 90 3.32 -0.89 -12.37
N ARG A 91 4.07 -1.53 -11.46
CA ARG A 91 3.53 -2.55 -10.52
C ARG A 91 3.14 -1.95 -9.18
N ALA A 92 3.81 -0.86 -8.82
CA ALA A 92 3.61 -0.10 -7.60
C ALA A 92 3.96 1.37 -7.82
N VAL A 93 3.43 2.23 -6.97
CA VAL A 93 3.76 3.65 -6.90
C VAL A 93 3.90 4.07 -5.44
N GLU A 94 4.97 4.80 -5.13
CA GLU A 94 5.10 5.45 -3.82
C GLU A 94 4.18 6.67 -3.79
N VAL A 95 3.37 6.76 -2.74
CA VAL A 95 2.34 7.80 -2.60
C VAL A 95 2.93 8.95 -1.79
N ASP A 96 3.09 10.10 -2.42
CA ASP A 96 3.57 11.32 -1.79
C ASP A 96 2.44 11.98 -0.99
N LEU A 97 2.29 11.55 0.27
CA LEU A 97 1.29 12.11 1.18
C LEU A 97 1.62 13.56 1.57
N ALA A 98 2.89 13.96 1.58
CA ALA A 98 3.31 15.32 1.92
C ALA A 98 2.82 16.33 0.87
N ARG A 99 2.82 15.97 -0.41
CA ARG A 99 2.21 16.80 -1.47
C ARG A 99 0.69 16.80 -1.45
N ALA A 100 0.07 15.73 -0.96
CA ALA A 100 -1.39 15.61 -0.90
C ALA A 100 -2.01 16.53 0.17
N GLY A 101 -1.36 16.66 1.34
CA GLY A 101 -1.80 17.55 2.43
C GLY A 101 -1.65 19.05 2.17
N ALA A 102 -0.98 19.44 1.08
CA ALA A 102 -0.79 20.85 0.68
C ALA A 102 -1.93 21.38 -0.23
N ALA A 103 -2.88 20.53 -0.64
CA ALA A 103 -4.06 20.98 -1.36
C ALA A 103 -4.97 21.81 -0.43
N PRO A 104 -5.52 22.96 -0.86
CA PRO A 104 -6.36 23.80 0.00
C PRO A 104 -7.55 22.98 0.52
N SER A 105 -7.71 22.95 1.84
CA SER A 105 -8.91 22.39 2.45
C SER A 105 -10.11 23.27 2.08
N GLU A 106 -10.90 22.82 1.11
CA GLU A 106 -12.24 23.35 0.93
C GLU A 106 -13.07 22.92 2.15
N ARG A 107 -13.24 23.88 3.05
CA ARG A 107 -14.15 23.86 4.20
C ARG A 107 -15.50 23.25 3.79
N ARG A 108 -15.99 22.31 4.59
CA ARG A 108 -17.43 22.04 4.71
C ARG A 108 -17.80 21.80 6.16
#